data_AF-A0AAN7FRG7-F1
#
_entry.id   AF-A0AAN7FRG7-F1
#
_cell.length_a   1.000
_cell.length_b   1.000
_cell.length_c   1.000
_cell.angle_alpha   90.00
_cell.angle_beta   90.00
_cell.angle_gamma   90.00
#
_symmetry.space_group_name_H-M   'P 1'
#
loop_
_entity.id
_entity.type
_entity.pdbx_description
1 polymer ?
#
loop_
_entity_poly.entity_id
_entity_poly.type
_entity_poly.pdbx_seq_one_letter_code
_entity_poly.pdbx_strand_id
1 'polypeptide(L)' 'MQRLHCELPNATIRQIPDCGHLPHVERPNSVAKLIVDFVHEDCYKEAECVSRY' A
#
# COMPACT_ATOMS: atom_id res chain seq x y z
N MET A 1 10.76 3.33 10.93
CA MET A 1 10.39 2.55 9.73
C MET A 1 10.98 3.09 8.42
N GLN A 2 12.13 3.80 8.42
CA GLN A 2 12.71 4.33 7.17
C GLN A 2 13.64 3.35 6.45
N ARG A 3 14.25 2.40 7.18
CA ARG A 3 15.21 1.45 6.61
C ARG A 3 14.63 0.59 5.48
N LEU A 4 13.45 -0.01 5.70
CA LEU A 4 12.82 -0.89 4.69
C LEU A 4 12.45 -0.15 3.40
N HIS A 5 12.04 1.11 3.48
CA HIS A 5 11.67 1.87 2.28
C HIS A 5 12.89 2.23 1.42
N CYS A 6 14.07 2.39 2.03
CA CYS A 6 15.31 2.58 1.28
C CYS A 6 15.84 1.28 0.67
N GLU A 7 15.51 0.13 1.26
CA GLU A 7 16.00 -1.20 0.84
C GLU A 7 15.10 -1.84 -0.25
N LEU A 8 13.82 -1.44 -0.35
CA LEU A 8 12.86 -2.01 -1.28
C LEU A 8 12.43 -0.97 -2.35
N PRO A 9 12.81 -1.16 -3.63
CA PRO A 9 12.34 -0.29 -4.70
C PRO A 9 10.82 -0.43 -4.86
N ASN A 10 10.13 0.69 -5.04
CA ASN A 10 8.65 0.80 -5.14
C ASN A 10 7.86 0.46 -3.86
N ALA A 11 8.51 0.34 -2.70
CA ALA A 11 7.78 0.22 -1.44
C ALA A 11 7.01 1.50 -1.12
N THR A 12 5.82 1.38 -0.52
CA THR A 12 5.04 2.52 -0.03
C THR A 12 4.83 2.40 1.47
N ILE A 13 5.01 3.49 2.22
CA ILE A 13 4.68 3.56 3.65
C ILE A 13 3.39 4.35 3.81
N ARG A 14 2.37 3.74 4.43
CA ARG A 14 1.10 4.39 4.79
C ARG A 14 0.88 4.24 6.29
N GLN A 15 0.68 5.36 6.99
CA GLN A 15 0.39 5.35 8.43
C GLN A 15 -1.12 5.27 8.67
N ILE A 16 -1.53 4.51 9.70
CA ILE A 16 -2.91 4.46 10.16
C ILE A 16 -2.97 5.25 11.48
N PRO A 17 -3.69 6.38 11.53
CA PRO A 17 -3.77 7.20 12.74
C PRO A 17 -4.49 6.46 13.86
N ASP A 18 -4.17 6.81 15.10
CA ASP A 18 -4.84 6.30 16.32
C ASP A 18 -4.94 4.76 16.35
N CYS A 19 -3.80 4.11 16.07
CA CYS A 19 -3.65 2.68 15.97
C CYS A 19 -2.36 2.23 16.67
N GLY A 20 -2.46 1.19 17.47
CA GLY A 20 -1.34 0.58 18.20
C GLY A 20 -0.55 -0.41 17.34
N HIS A 21 -0.30 -1.58 17.92
CA HIS A 21 0.66 -2.56 17.40
C HIS A 21 0.02 -3.59 16.44
N LEU A 22 -1.31 -3.79 16.48
CA LEU A 22 -2.01 -4.75 15.62
C LEU A 22 -3.06 -4.03 14.75
N PRO A 23 -2.61 -3.34 13.67
CA PRO A 23 -3.51 -2.53 12.85
C PRO A 23 -4.64 -3.32 12.18
N HIS A 24 -4.45 -4.60 11.87
CA HIS A 24 -5.49 -5.44 11.27
C HIS A 24 -6.58 -5.85 12.27
N VAL A 25 -6.32 -5.77 13.60
CA VAL A 25 -7.31 -6.02 14.65
C VAL A 25 -7.96 -4.72 15.10
N GLU A 26 -7.15 -3.67 15.30
CA GLU A 26 -7.61 -2.39 15.81
C GLU A 26 -8.38 -1.58 14.75
N ARG A 27 -7.92 -1.63 13.49
CA ARG A 27 -8.46 -0.87 12.36
C ARG A 27 -8.59 -1.74 11.10
N PRO A 28 -9.38 -2.83 11.14
CA PRO A 28 -9.47 -3.82 10.06
C PRO A 28 -9.87 -3.18 8.71
N ASN A 29 -10.85 -2.28 8.71
CA ASN A 29 -11.34 -1.62 7.50
C ASN A 29 -10.27 -0.71 6.87
N SER A 30 -9.51 0.02 7.68
CA SER A 30 -8.42 0.87 7.19
C SER A 30 -7.32 0.04 6.54
N VAL A 31 -6.92 -1.06 7.19
CA VAL A 31 -5.93 -1.98 6.63
C VAL A 31 -6.42 -2.61 5.32
N ALA A 32 -7.64 -3.14 5.31
CA ALA A 32 -8.22 -3.76 4.11
C ALA A 32 -8.29 -2.77 2.94
N LYS A 33 -8.73 -1.54 3.19
CA LYS A 33 -8.77 -0.48 2.17
C LYS A 33 -7.37 -0.19 1.62
N LEU A 34 -6.36 -0.03 2.48
CA LEU A 34 -5.01 0.27 2.03
C LEU A 34 -4.41 -0.87 1.19
N ILE A 35 -4.73 -2.13 1.49
CA ILE A 35 -4.32 -3.28 0.68
C ILE A 35 -5.01 -3.25 -0.69
N VAL A 36 -6.32 -3.00 -0.73
CA VAL A 36 -7.07 -2.92 -1.99
C VAL A 36 -6.57 -1.76 -2.86
N ASP A 37 -6.38 -0.58 -2.26
CA ASP A 37 -5.86 0.60 -2.94
C ASP A 37 -4.45 0.34 -3.52
N PHE A 38 -3.58 -0.35 -2.76
CA PHE A 38 -2.24 -0.74 -3.23
C PHE A 38 -2.29 -1.68 -4.43
N VAL A 39 -3.08 -2.75 -4.36
CA VAL A 39 -3.22 -3.71 -5.47
C VAL A 39 -3.78 -3.03 -6.73
N HIS A 40 -4.75 -2.12 -6.54
CA HIS A 40 -5.40 -1.44 -7.64
C HIS A 40 -4.50 -0.38 -8.31
N GLU A 41 -3.68 0.34 -7.54
CA GLU A 41 -2.66 1.25 -8.09
C GLU A 41 -1.68 0.53 -9.03
N ASP A 42 -1.33 -0.72 -8.74
CA ASP A 42 -0.44 -1.50 -9.61
C ASP A 42 -1.16 -1.99 -10.87
N CYS A 43 -2.43 -2.39 -10.79
CA CYS A 43 -3.23 -2.74 -11.97
C CYS A 43 -3.36 -1.58 -12.98
N TYR A 44 -3.46 -0.34 -12.51
CA TYR A 44 -3.50 0.83 -13.41
C TYR A 44 -2.17 1.13 -14.09
N LYS A 45 -1.04 0.93 -13.38
CA LYS A 45 0.30 1.11 -13.96
C LYS A 45 0.59 0.07 -15.03
N GLU A 46 0.10 -1.16 -14.86
CA GLU A 46 0.21 -2.19 -15.89
C GLU A 46 -0.69 -1.88 -17.11
N ALA A 47 -1.92 -1.41 -16.90
CA ALA A 47 -2.83 -1.04 -17.98
C ALA A 47 -2.34 0.16 -18.81
N GLU A 48 -1.70 1.16 -18.19
CA GLU A 48 -1.11 2.30 -18.89
C GLU A 48 0.09 1.90 -19.77
N CYS A 49 0.83 0.85 -19.39
CA CYS A 49 1.88 0.26 -20.22
C CYS A 49 1.31 -0.47 -21.45
N VAL A 50 0.16 -1.14 -21.32
CA VAL A 50 -0.50 -1.88 -22.40
C VAL A 50 -1.16 -0.94 -23.42
N SER A 51 -1.66 0.23 -23.00
CA SER A 51 -2.29 1.21 -23.89
C SER A 51 -1.28 2.02 -24.74
N ARG A 52 0.03 1.86 -24.51
CA ARG A 52 1.08 2.62 -25.19
C ARG A 52 1.81 1.84 -26.29
N TYR A 53 1.23 0.71 -26.70
CA TYR A 53 1.66 -0.13 -27.83
C TYR A 53 0.62 -0.15 -28.94
#